data_AF-A0A259S7D1-F1
#
_entry.id   AF-A0A259S7D1-F1
#
_cell.length_a   1.000
_cell.length_b   1.000
_cell.length_c   1.000
_cell.angle_alpha   90.00
_cell.angle_beta   90.00
_cell.angle_gamma   90.00
#
_symmetry.space_group_name_H-M   'P 1'
#
loop_
_entity.id
_entity.type
_entity.pdbx_description
1 polymer ?
#
loop_
_entity_poly.entity_id
_entity_poly.type
_entity_poly.pdbx_seq_one_letter_code
_entity_poly.pdbx_strand_id
1 'polypeptide(L)'
;MDDDRRAQATIQLASSLRNLGDVQGALELIEAEHAAHPESVYRDAIAAMHALALASAGHPERGLGVAILALVPHMPRYHRSMTAYAHEIAGDDA
;
A
#
# COMPACT_ATOMS: atom_id res chain seq x y z
N MET A 1 -5.93 -20.18 -6.24
CA MET A 1 -7.36 -20.07 -6.60
C MET A 1 -8.15 -19.38 -5.50
N ASP A 2 -8.11 -19.84 -4.24
CA ASP A 2 -8.83 -19.16 -3.14
C ASP A 2 -8.10 -17.90 -2.62
N ASP A 3 -6.77 -17.92 -2.57
CA ASP A 3 -5.98 -16.77 -2.11
C ASP A 3 -6.09 -15.56 -3.04
N ASP A 4 -6.17 -15.78 -4.36
CA ASP A 4 -6.35 -14.70 -5.34
C ASP A 4 -7.71 -14.00 -5.18
N ARG A 5 -8.76 -14.78 -4.91
CA ARG A 5 -10.10 -14.24 -4.68
C ARG A 5 -10.19 -13.51 -3.35
N ARG A 6 -9.47 -14.00 -2.33
CA ARG A 6 -9.34 -13.32 -1.05
C ARG A 6 -8.69 -11.94 -1.23
N ALA A 7 -7.51 -11.89 -1.84
CA ALA A 7 -6.81 -10.62 -2.04
C ALA A 7 -7.66 -9.60 -2.81
N GLN A 8 -8.34 -10.03 -3.87
CA GLN A 8 -9.27 -9.17 -4.61
C GLN A 8 -10.43 -8.68 -3.72
N ALA A 9 -11.06 -9.56 -2.94
CA ALA A 9 -12.14 -9.20 -2.04
C ALA A 9 -11.68 -8.24 -0.95
N THR A 10 -10.50 -8.47 -0.35
CA THR A 10 -9.86 -7.58 0.62
C THR A 10 -9.63 -6.18 0.02
N ILE A 11 -9.03 -6.10 -1.17
CA ILE A 11 -8.78 -4.83 -1.88
C ILE A 11 -10.09 -4.06 -2.09
N GLN A 12 -11.13 -4.75 -2.59
CA GLN A 12 -12.41 -4.10 -2.85
C GLN A 12 -13.10 -3.65 -1.56
N LEU A 13 -13.08 -4.49 -0.52
CA LEU A 13 -13.65 -4.15 0.78
C LEU A 13 -12.92 -2.95 1.41
N ALA A 14 -11.59 -2.91 1.40
CA ALA A 14 -10.81 -1.77 1.88
C ALA A 14 -11.18 -0.47 1.13
N SER A 15 -11.39 -0.56 -0.19
CA SER A 15 -11.86 0.58 -0.99
C SER A 15 -13.25 1.06 -0.57
N SER A 16 -14.18 0.13 -0.36
CA SER A 16 -15.53 0.45 0.13
C SER A 16 -15.50 1.11 1.50
N LEU A 17 -14.76 0.54 2.46
CA LEU A 17 -14.61 1.10 3.81
C LEU A 17 -14.06 2.53 3.77
N ARG A 18 -12.95 2.75 3.04
CA ARG A 18 -12.35 4.09 2.86
C ARG A 18 -13.34 5.09 2.27
N ASN A 19 -14.10 4.70 1.24
CA ASN A 19 -15.08 5.57 0.60
C ASN A 19 -16.28 5.89 1.51
N LEU A 20 -16.64 5.00 2.44
CA LEU A 20 -17.67 5.23 3.45
C LEU A 20 -17.16 6.03 4.66
N GLY A 21 -15.88 6.39 4.69
CA GLY A 21 -15.24 7.13 5.78
C GLY A 21 -14.67 6.25 6.89
N ASP A 22 -14.81 4.93 6.80
CA ASP A 22 -14.13 4.00 7.71
C ASP A 22 -12.69 3.75 7.23
N VAL A 23 -11.87 4.79 7.39
CA VAL A 23 -10.47 4.77 6.96
C VAL A 23 -9.63 3.83 7.82
N GLN A 24 -9.92 3.73 9.12
CA GLN A 24 -9.17 2.84 10.01
C GLN A 24 -9.44 1.37 9.69
N GLY A 25 -10.71 0.99 9.46
CA GLY A 25 -11.03 -0.37 9.02
C GLY A 25 -10.39 -0.73 7.68
N ALA A 26 -10.29 0.24 6.76
CA ALA A 26 -9.57 0.04 5.50
C ALA A 26 -8.06 -0.20 5.70
N LEU A 27 -7.42 0.53 6.62
CA LEU A 27 -6.00 0.37 6.97
C LEU A 27 -5.72 -0.99 7.62
N GLU A 28 -6.47 -1.34 8.66
CA GLU A 28 -6.31 -2.61 9.37
C GLU A 28 -6.42 -3.80 8.41
N LEU A 29 -7.41 -3.76 7.52
CA LEU A 29 -7.65 -4.81 6.55
C LEU A 29 -6.52 -4.95 5.54
N ILE A 30 -6.02 -3.84 5.00
CA ILE A 30 -5.00 -3.87 3.93
C ILE A 30 -3.60 -4.17 4.48
N GLU A 31 -3.28 -3.71 5.69
CA GLU A 31 -2.03 -4.04 6.38
C GLU A 31 -1.97 -5.53 6.73
N ALA A 32 -3.08 -6.10 7.21
CA ALA A 32 -3.17 -7.52 7.51
C ALA A 32 -2.97 -8.38 6.25
N GLU A 33 -3.59 -8.01 5.13
CA GLU A 33 -3.41 -8.72 3.85
C GLU A 33 -1.95 -8.62 3.36
N HIS A 34 -1.33 -7.45 3.47
CA HIS A 34 0.06 -7.24 3.09
C HIS A 34 1.02 -8.12 3.92
N ALA A 35 0.82 -8.16 5.25
CA ALA A 35 1.64 -8.94 6.16
C ALA A 35 1.47 -10.46 5.97
N ALA A 36 0.24 -10.92 5.70
CA ALA A 36 -0.05 -12.33 5.51
C ALA A 36 0.44 -12.87 4.16
N HIS A 37 0.46 -12.04 3.12
CA HIS A 37 0.71 -12.46 1.74
C HIS A 37 1.70 -11.55 0.99
N PRO A 38 2.96 -11.42 1.47
CA PRO A 38 3.96 -10.53 0.85
C PRO A 38 4.28 -10.90 -0.61
N GLU A 39 4.20 -12.18 -0.96
CA GLU A 39 4.45 -12.70 -2.31
C GLU A 39 3.20 -12.76 -3.19
N SER A 40 2.10 -12.12 -2.77
CA SER A 40 0.87 -12.08 -3.56
C SER A 40 1.11 -11.50 -4.96
N VAL A 41 0.45 -12.07 -5.97
CA VAL A 41 0.42 -11.48 -7.32
C VAL A 41 -0.28 -10.12 -7.33
N TYR A 42 -1.06 -9.81 -6.29
CA TYR A 42 -1.74 -8.53 -6.08
C TYR A 42 -0.96 -7.58 -5.15
N ARG A 43 0.28 -7.90 -4.75
CA ARG A 43 1.05 -7.07 -3.79
C ARG A 43 1.13 -5.59 -4.18
N ASP A 44 1.23 -5.27 -5.47
CA ASP A 44 1.30 -3.88 -5.93
C ASP A 44 -0.05 -3.16 -5.80
N ALA A 45 -1.15 -3.88 -6.03
CA ALA A 45 -2.51 -3.36 -5.81
C ALA A 45 -2.80 -3.19 -4.31
N ILE A 46 -2.31 -4.10 -3.47
CA ILE A 46 -2.37 -3.99 -2.00
C ILE A 46 -1.61 -2.75 -1.54
N ALA A 47 -0.38 -2.54 -2.03
CA ALA A 47 0.42 -1.36 -1.72
C ALA A 47 -0.25 -0.05 -2.19
N ALA A 48 -0.84 -0.03 -3.38
CA ALA A 48 -1.60 1.12 -3.87
C ALA A 48 -2.82 1.44 -2.99
N MET A 49 -3.55 0.42 -2.55
CA MET A 49 -4.67 0.60 -1.63
C MET A 49 -4.23 1.09 -0.26
N HIS A 50 -3.12 0.57 0.26
CA HIS A 50 -2.52 1.03 1.51
C HIS A 50 -2.11 2.50 1.40
N ALA A 51 -1.45 2.91 0.32
CA ALA A 51 -1.11 4.30 0.05
C ALA A 51 -2.33 5.23 0.05
N LEU A 52 -3.43 4.81 -0.61
CA LEU A 52 -4.68 5.57 -0.63
C LEU A 52 -5.33 5.66 0.76
N ALA A 53 -5.30 4.58 1.53
CA ALA A 53 -5.85 4.56 2.89
C ALA A 53 -5.06 5.48 3.83
N LEU A 54 -3.71 5.47 3.74
CA LEU A 54 -2.84 6.40 4.48
C LEU A 54 -3.12 7.86 4.11
N ALA A 55 -3.28 8.16 2.82
CA ALA A 55 -3.64 9.50 2.37
C ALA A 55 -5.00 9.94 2.92
N SER A 56 -6.02 9.07 2.91
CA SER A 56 -7.32 9.34 3.54
C SER A 56 -7.24 9.49 5.06
N ALA A 57 -6.25 8.89 5.71
CA ALA A 57 -6.01 9.02 7.15
C ALA A 57 -5.26 10.30 7.53
N GLY A 58 -4.88 11.15 6.56
CA GLY A 58 -4.09 12.35 6.81
C GLY A 58 -2.58 12.13 6.84
N HIS A 59 -2.11 11.00 6.30
CA HIS A 59 -0.68 10.68 6.14
C HIS A 59 -0.28 10.51 4.67
N PRO A 60 -0.51 11.54 3.81
CA PRO A 60 -0.24 11.44 2.38
C PRO A 60 1.24 11.22 2.07
N GLU A 61 2.17 11.72 2.88
CA GLU A 61 3.60 11.53 2.67
C GLU A 61 4.03 10.07 2.86
N ARG A 62 3.51 9.41 3.91
CA ARG A 62 3.68 7.96 4.13
C ARG A 62 3.07 7.16 2.99
N GLY A 63 1.86 7.52 2.56
CA GLY A 63 1.22 6.88 1.42
C GLY A 63 2.03 6.99 0.13
N LEU A 64 2.62 8.16 -0.13
CA LEU A 64 3.49 8.37 -1.27
C LEU A 64 4.77 7.52 -1.19
N GLY A 65 5.38 7.39 -0.02
CA GLY A 65 6.51 6.49 0.21
C GLY A 65 6.18 5.04 -0.16
N VAL A 66 5.04 4.51 0.32
CA VAL A 66 4.55 3.16 -0.03
C VAL A 66 4.38 2.99 -1.54
N ALA A 67 3.76 3.96 -2.21
CA ALA A 67 3.54 3.89 -3.66
C ALA A 67 4.86 3.90 -4.46
N ILE A 68 5.84 4.72 -4.05
CA ILE A 68 7.16 4.75 -4.70
C ILE A 68 7.88 3.41 -4.51
N LEU A 69 7.89 2.86 -3.28
CA LEU A 69 8.52 1.56 -3.01
C LEU A 69 7.89 0.43 -3.84
N ALA A 70 6.57 0.45 -4.04
CA ALA A 70 5.90 -0.51 -4.91
C ALA A 70 6.33 -0.40 -6.39
N LEU A 71 6.67 0.81 -6.86
CA LEU A 71 7.15 1.03 -8.22
C LEU A 71 8.61 0.65 -8.42
N VAL A 72 9.46 0.74 -7.38
CA VAL A 72 10.91 0.51 -7.47
C VAL A 72 11.28 -0.78 -8.22
N PRO A 73 10.70 -1.96 -7.90
CA PRO A 73 11.03 -3.22 -8.58
C PRO A 73 10.78 -3.20 -10.09
N HIS A 74 9.87 -2.34 -10.56
CA HIS A 74 9.46 -2.24 -11.96
C HIS A 74 10.29 -1.25 -12.77
N MET A 75 11.20 -0.50 -12.14
CA MET A 75 11.99 0.51 -12.82
C MET A 75 13.20 -0.10 -13.55
N PRO A 76 13.56 0.36 -14.75
CA PRO A 76 14.79 -0.09 -15.41
C PRO A 76 16.08 0.46 -14.75
N ARG A 77 15.98 1.52 -13.95
CA ARG A 77 17.08 2.20 -13.24
C ARG A 77 16.53 3.01 -12.06
N TYR A 78 17.40 3.65 -11.27
CA TYR A 78 17.05 4.54 -10.15
C TYR A 78 16.47 3.87 -8.88
N HIS A 79 16.61 2.56 -8.73
CA HIS A 79 16.10 1.82 -7.56
C HIS A 79 16.58 2.42 -6.25
N ARG A 80 17.91 2.60 -6.09
CA ARG A 80 18.52 3.15 -4.88
C ARG A 80 18.01 4.55 -4.55
N SER A 81 18.01 5.46 -5.53
CA SER A 81 17.56 6.84 -5.31
C SER A 81 16.08 6.94 -5.01
N MET A 82 15.23 6.15 -5.69
CA MET A 82 13.79 6.15 -5.43
C MET A 82 13.44 5.51 -4.09
N THR A 83 14.18 4.47 -3.69
CA THR A 83 14.05 3.89 -2.34
C THR A 83 14.40 4.92 -1.27
N ALA A 84 15.51 5.66 -1.44
CA ALA A 84 15.90 6.72 -0.52
C ALA A 84 14.84 7.83 -0.43
N TYR A 85 14.33 8.33 -1.55
CA TYR A 85 13.27 9.35 -1.52
C TYR A 85 11.98 8.85 -0.90
N ALA A 86 11.64 7.57 -1.05
CA ALA A 86 10.46 7.00 -0.43
C ALA A 86 10.54 6.96 1.10
N HIS A 87 11.72 6.65 1.66
CA HIS A 87 11.95 6.69 3.11
C HIS A 87 12.04 8.12 3.65
N GLU A 88 12.72 9.01 2.93
CA GLU A 88 12.83 10.43 3.26
C GLU A 88 11.44 11.07 3.37
N ILE A 89 10.56 10.84 2.38
CA ILE A 89 9.23 11.43 2.39
C ILE A 89 8.30 10.80 3.43
N ALA A 90 8.41 9.49 3.68
CA ALA A 90 7.60 8.82 4.69
C ALA A 90 7.95 9.24 6.13
N GLY A 91 9.11 9.89 6.32
CA GLY A 91 9.64 10.25 7.63
C GLY A 91 10.25 9.06 8.36
N ASP A 92 10.70 8.03 7.63
CA ASP A 92 11.33 6.83 8.18
C ASP A 92 12.83 7.04 8.51
N ASP A 93 13.44 8.07 7.90
CA ASP A 93 14.86 8.42 8.06
C ASP A 93 15.13 9.39 9.25
N ALA A 94 14.18 9.55 10.17
CA ALA A 94 14.28 10.42 11.35
C ALA A 94 14.73 9.71 12.64
#